data_AF-A0A2D4XBD6-F1
#
_entry.id   AF-A0A2D4XBD6-F1
#
_cell.length_a   1.000
_cell.length_b   1.000
_cell.length_c   1.000
_cell.angle_alpha   90.00
_cell.angle_beta   90.00
_cell.angle_gamma   90.00
#
_symmetry.space_group_name_H-M   'P 1'
#
loop_
_entity.id
_entity.type
_entity.pdbx_description
1 polymer ?
#
loop_
_entity_poly.entity_id
_entity_poly.type
_entity_poly.pdbx_seq_one_letter_code
_entity_poly.pdbx_strand_id
1 'polypeptide(L)'
;MIASVGDQVTPGFSVEVGPGEELGHGIHLTDRGPVAVLSGNLVSNSGVISVDASVPQINSPKIGDVIIGEVNRLNEKTAELRVLHIENNEGGHRDVPALKLFADVYVSEIVDRFIPSAGDAMRKRDIVRAKIINVDPMLKATTKGNPDLGVLYASCPPCGEDLIASDTTPDFNVECPRCDYRGFRSLSNGFGHGFEIPKGSDIQKLNRPGERWSGEAEAMLGHDGARPYLSPVADHRRGWTHEIPESAKRTPSSRGRGGGRPQREMHPAKCTLCGTQTKVPFKPTPGKP
;
A
#
# COMPACT_ATOMS: atom_id res chain seq x y z
N MET A 1 -34.11 9.67 38.09
CA MET A 1 -33.27 8.57 38.63
C MET A 1 -31.89 8.77 38.04
N ILE A 2 -30.87 8.83 38.89
CA ILE A 2 -29.47 8.97 38.49
C ILE A 2 -28.87 7.56 38.62
N ALA A 3 -28.20 7.09 37.57
CA ALA A 3 -27.59 5.77 37.53
C ALA A 3 -26.16 5.81 38.09
N SER A 4 -25.81 4.79 38.86
CA SER A 4 -24.51 4.62 39.52
C SER A 4 -23.69 3.49 38.88
N VAL A 5 -22.43 3.33 39.28
CA VAL A 5 -21.55 2.28 38.77
C VAL A 5 -22.15 0.90 39.07
N GLY A 6 -22.27 0.05 38.05
CA GLY A 6 -22.91 -1.27 38.12
C GLY A 6 -24.37 -1.29 37.65
N ASP A 7 -25.01 -0.13 37.48
CA ASP A 7 -26.37 -0.07 36.95
C ASP A 7 -26.40 -0.24 35.43
N GLN A 8 -27.46 -0.88 34.95
CA GLN A 8 -27.74 -0.96 33.52
C GLN A 8 -28.41 0.34 33.06
N VAL A 9 -27.81 0.98 32.06
CA VAL A 9 -28.27 2.25 31.49
C VAL A 9 -28.77 2.07 30.07
N THR A 10 -29.68 2.96 29.67
CA THR A 10 -30.13 3.13 28.29
C THR A 10 -29.88 4.57 27.83
N PRO A 11 -29.81 4.84 26.52
CA PRO A 11 -29.57 6.17 25.99
C PRO A 11 -30.55 7.19 26.58
N GLY A 12 -30.03 8.27 27.16
CA GLY A 12 -30.79 9.33 27.83
C GLY A 12 -30.86 9.22 29.36
N PHE A 13 -30.35 8.15 29.98
CA PHE A 13 -30.23 8.07 31.44
C PHE A 13 -29.16 9.02 31.98
N SER A 14 -29.46 9.73 33.07
CA SER A 14 -28.50 10.57 33.79
C SER A 14 -27.53 9.71 34.58
N VAL A 15 -26.24 10.04 34.53
CA VAL A 15 -25.17 9.28 35.19
C VAL A 15 -24.62 10.07 36.37
N GLU A 16 -24.36 9.42 37.49
CA GLU A 16 -23.64 10.03 38.62
C GLU A 16 -22.14 10.02 38.33
N VAL A 17 -21.47 11.17 38.47
CA VAL A 17 -20.03 11.30 38.26
C VAL A 17 -19.41 11.79 39.56
N GLY A 18 -18.50 10.99 40.12
CA GLY A 18 -17.79 11.32 41.35
C GLY A 18 -16.83 12.52 41.17
N PRO A 19 -16.49 13.21 42.26
CA PRO A 19 -15.54 14.33 42.21
C PRO A 19 -14.15 13.81 41.80
N GLY A 20 -13.72 14.16 40.58
CA GLY A 20 -12.43 13.75 40.01
C GLY A 20 -12.50 12.63 38.98
N GLU A 21 -13.69 12.14 38.62
CA GLU A 21 -13.85 11.17 37.54
C GLU A 21 -13.97 11.85 36.18
N GLU A 22 -13.28 11.31 35.17
CA GLU A 22 -13.35 11.77 33.79
C GLU A 22 -14.44 11.01 33.01
N LEU A 23 -15.03 11.67 32.03
CA LEU A 23 -16.05 11.09 31.16
C LEU A 23 -15.39 10.23 30.07
N GLY A 24 -15.65 8.94 30.11
CA GLY A 24 -15.18 7.97 29.12
C GLY A 24 -16.18 7.72 27.99
N HIS A 25 -15.99 6.58 27.32
CA HIS A 25 -16.80 6.21 26.16
C HIS A 25 -18.26 5.93 26.53
N GLY A 26 -19.20 6.35 25.66
CA GLY A 26 -20.63 6.10 25.85
C GLY A 26 -21.36 7.10 26.76
N ILE A 27 -20.68 8.15 27.22
CA ILE A 27 -21.28 9.22 28.05
C ILE A 27 -21.03 10.56 27.37
N HIS A 28 -22.05 11.42 27.37
CA HIS A 28 -21.97 12.77 26.81
C HIS A 28 -22.40 13.80 27.84
N LEU A 29 -21.64 14.89 27.95
CA LEU A 29 -21.98 16.01 28.82
C LEU A 29 -22.99 16.92 28.11
N THR A 30 -24.16 17.11 28.71
CA THR A 30 -25.15 18.09 28.24
C THR A 30 -25.31 19.22 29.26
N ASP A 31 -26.02 20.28 28.88
CA ASP A 31 -26.32 21.41 29.78
C ASP A 31 -27.07 20.99 31.07
N ARG A 32 -27.69 19.80 31.07
CA ARG A 32 -28.42 19.22 32.21
C ARG A 32 -27.63 18.16 32.98
N GLY A 33 -26.35 17.97 32.63
CA GLY A 33 -25.46 16.98 33.23
C GLY A 33 -25.05 15.85 32.29
N PRO A 34 -24.25 14.90 32.79
CA PRO A 34 -23.78 13.75 32.02
C PRO A 34 -24.90 12.73 31.81
N VAL A 35 -25.04 12.28 30.57
CA VAL A 35 -26.05 11.30 30.14
C VAL A 35 -25.42 10.19 29.33
N ALA A 36 -25.93 8.97 29.51
CA ALA A 36 -25.53 7.81 28.72
C ALA A 36 -26.04 7.95 27.28
N VAL A 37 -25.19 7.62 26.31
CA VAL A 37 -25.52 7.59 24.87
C VAL A 37 -25.69 6.16 24.37
N LEU A 38 -25.11 5.19 25.09
CA LEU A 38 -25.14 3.77 24.75
C LEU A 38 -25.95 2.99 25.79
N SER A 39 -26.53 1.87 25.36
CA SER A 39 -27.11 0.88 26.26
C SER A 39 -26.02 -0.05 26.78
N GLY A 40 -25.94 -0.25 28.09
CA GLY A 40 -24.88 -1.07 28.68
C GLY A 40 -24.82 -0.96 30.19
N ASN A 41 -23.74 -1.46 30.78
CA ASN A 41 -23.49 -1.33 32.22
C ASN A 41 -22.53 -0.17 32.47
N LEU A 42 -22.80 0.64 33.48
CA LEU A 42 -21.85 1.67 33.91
C LEU A 42 -20.65 1.02 34.61
N VAL A 43 -19.45 1.30 34.11
CA VAL A 43 -18.19 0.79 34.66
C VAL A 43 -17.26 1.97 34.91
N SER A 44 -16.67 2.04 36.12
CA SER A 44 -15.60 2.99 36.43
C SER A 44 -14.27 2.24 36.43
N ASN A 45 -13.40 2.55 35.47
CA ASN A 45 -12.07 1.99 35.35
C ASN A 45 -11.04 3.10 35.56
N SER A 46 -10.25 3.00 36.63
CA SER A 46 -9.16 3.94 36.93
C SER A 46 -9.56 5.42 36.98
N GLY A 47 -10.77 5.72 37.48
CA GLY A 47 -11.29 7.09 37.56
C GLY A 47 -11.94 7.61 36.26
N VAL A 48 -12.13 6.76 35.26
CA VAL A 48 -12.89 7.08 34.05
C VAL A 48 -14.20 6.30 34.05
N ILE A 49 -15.33 7.00 34.06
CA ILE A 49 -16.66 6.36 33.95
C ILE A 49 -16.96 6.14 32.47
N SER A 50 -17.29 4.91 32.10
CA SER A 50 -17.70 4.56 30.74
C SER A 50 -18.89 3.60 30.76
N VAL A 51 -19.61 3.53 29.64
CA VAL A 51 -20.66 2.53 29.46
C VAL A 51 -20.05 1.34 28.72
N ASP A 52 -19.98 0.20 29.40
CA ASP A 52 -19.67 -1.07 28.75
C ASP A 52 -20.90 -1.51 27.96
N ALA A 53 -20.86 -1.23 26.66
CA ALA A 53 -22.01 -1.37 25.79
C ALA A 53 -22.34 -2.86 25.58
N SER A 54 -23.63 -3.21 25.71
CA SER A 54 -24.09 -4.57 25.37
C SER A 54 -24.05 -4.85 23.87
N VAL A 55 -23.81 -3.82 23.05
CA VAL A 55 -23.60 -3.92 21.61
C VAL A 55 -22.11 -3.98 21.27
N PRO A 56 -21.70 -4.78 20.28
CA PRO A 56 -20.30 -4.87 19.87
C PRO A 56 -19.75 -3.51 19.46
N GLN A 57 -18.54 -3.21 19.90
CA GLN A 57 -17.87 -1.94 19.61
C GLN A 57 -17.69 -1.74 18.10
N ILE A 58 -17.63 -0.46 17.70
CA ILE A 58 -17.36 -0.07 16.32
C ILE A 58 -15.95 -0.55 15.96
N ASN A 59 -15.82 -1.25 14.84
CA ASN A 59 -14.55 -1.71 14.33
C ASN A 59 -13.74 -0.52 13.80
N SER A 60 -12.90 0.08 14.65
CA SER A 60 -12.04 1.20 14.30
C SER A 60 -10.57 0.74 14.26
N PRO A 61 -9.89 0.89 13.11
CA PRO A 61 -8.48 0.57 12.99
C PRO A 61 -7.61 1.43 13.89
N LYS A 62 -6.59 0.81 14.49
CA LYS A 62 -5.56 1.41 15.34
C LYS A 62 -4.17 1.24 14.73
N ILE A 63 -3.22 2.04 15.20
CA ILE A 63 -1.82 1.90 14.79
C ILE A 63 -1.32 0.52 15.25
N GLY A 64 -0.70 -0.21 14.33
CA GLY A 64 -0.17 -1.55 14.58
C GLY A 64 -1.10 -2.69 14.17
N ASP A 65 -2.37 -2.41 13.85
CA ASP A 65 -3.32 -3.44 13.42
C ASP A 65 -2.92 -4.02 12.06
N VAL A 66 -3.11 -5.34 11.91
CA VAL A 66 -2.99 -6.04 10.63
C VAL A 66 -4.36 -6.10 9.99
N ILE A 67 -4.44 -5.64 8.76
CA ILE A 67 -5.65 -5.56 7.97
C ILE A 67 -5.52 -6.41 6.70
N ILE A 68 -6.65 -6.96 6.28
CA ILE A 68 -6.84 -7.47 4.93
C ILE A 68 -7.65 -6.43 4.16
N GLY A 69 -7.13 -6.01 3.03
CA GLY A 69 -7.77 -5.04 2.15
C GLY A 69 -7.71 -5.45 0.69
N GLU A 70 -8.66 -4.94 -0.09
CA GLU A 70 -8.67 -5.03 -1.54
C GLU A 70 -8.07 -3.76 -2.13
N VAL A 71 -7.21 -3.87 -3.14
CA VAL A 71 -6.73 -2.71 -3.89
C VAL A 71 -7.89 -2.08 -4.67
N ASN A 72 -8.36 -0.91 -4.23
CA ASN A 72 -9.45 -0.19 -4.87
C ASN A 72 -8.94 0.69 -6.03
N ARG A 73 -7.88 1.45 -5.77
CA ARG A 73 -7.30 2.41 -6.71
C ARG A 73 -5.78 2.41 -6.63
N LEU A 74 -5.14 2.60 -7.79
CA LEU A 74 -3.69 2.73 -7.90
C LEU A 74 -3.38 4.08 -8.53
N ASN A 75 -2.62 4.88 -7.81
CA ASN A 75 -1.99 6.09 -8.33
C ASN A 75 -0.50 5.78 -8.61
N GLU A 76 0.25 6.79 -9.05
CA GLU A 76 1.67 6.60 -9.39
C GLU A 76 2.48 6.17 -8.18
N LYS A 77 2.34 6.88 -7.05
CA LYS A 77 3.12 6.67 -5.83
C LYS A 77 2.34 6.05 -4.69
N THR A 78 1.02 5.94 -4.80
CA THR A 78 0.16 5.40 -3.74
C THR A 78 -0.77 4.33 -4.26
N ALA A 79 -1.00 3.31 -3.45
CA ALA A 79 -2.05 2.32 -3.60
C ALA A 79 -3.10 2.55 -2.51
N GLU A 80 -4.35 2.73 -2.92
CA GLU A 80 -5.48 2.86 -2.00
C GLU A 80 -6.10 1.48 -1.79
N LEU A 81 -6.04 1.00 -0.56
CA LEU A 81 -6.63 -0.26 -0.12
C LEU A 81 -7.98 0.01 0.55
N ARG A 82 -9.02 -0.68 0.12
CA ARG A 82 -10.28 -0.77 0.85
C ARG A 82 -10.15 -1.81 1.94
N VAL A 83 -10.28 -1.41 3.20
CA VAL A 83 -10.22 -2.32 4.35
C VAL A 83 -11.44 -3.24 4.34
N LEU A 84 -11.21 -4.55 4.36
CA LEU A 84 -12.26 -5.58 4.42
C LEU A 84 -12.34 -6.21 5.80
N HIS A 85 -11.18 -6.46 6.43
CA HIS A 85 -11.10 -7.17 7.70
C HIS A 85 -9.90 -6.71 8.52
N ILE A 86 -10.02 -6.73 9.85
CA ILE A 86 -8.91 -6.45 10.79
C ILE A 86 -8.61 -7.72 11.59
N GLU A 87 -7.45 -8.34 11.37
CA GLU A 87 -7.14 -9.67 11.94
C GLU A 87 -6.98 -9.62 13.47
N ASN A 88 -6.44 -8.53 14.00
CA ASN A 88 -6.10 -8.40 15.43
C ASN A 88 -7.30 -8.07 16.33
N ASN A 89 -8.51 -7.93 15.77
CA ASN A 89 -9.70 -7.53 16.52
C ASN A 89 -10.75 -8.65 16.46
N GLU A 90 -11.28 -9.08 17.61
CA GLU A 90 -12.33 -10.10 17.68
C GLU A 90 -13.60 -9.68 16.91
N GLY A 91 -13.88 -8.37 16.84
CA GLY A 91 -14.93 -7.76 16.02
C GLY A 91 -14.49 -7.39 14.60
N GLY A 92 -13.31 -7.83 14.16
CA GLY A 92 -12.64 -7.38 12.94
C GLY A 92 -13.34 -7.73 11.63
N HIS A 93 -14.27 -8.68 11.66
CA HIS A 93 -15.15 -9.05 10.53
C HIS A 93 -16.26 -8.03 10.27
N ARG A 94 -16.50 -7.11 11.21
CA ARG A 94 -17.51 -6.06 11.04
C ARG A 94 -16.98 -4.97 10.14
N ASP A 95 -17.89 -4.35 9.39
CA ASP A 95 -17.56 -3.23 8.52
C ASP A 95 -16.90 -2.08 9.30
N VAL A 96 -15.92 -1.49 8.63
CA VAL A 96 -15.19 -0.32 9.13
C VAL A 96 -15.99 0.95 8.79
N PRO A 97 -16.02 1.98 9.66
CA PRO A 97 -16.65 3.26 9.36
C PRO A 97 -16.18 3.86 8.04
N ALA A 98 -17.08 4.54 7.32
CA ALA A 98 -16.79 5.10 5.99
C ALA A 98 -15.54 6.01 5.94
N LEU A 99 -15.31 6.79 7.01
CA LEU A 99 -14.15 7.67 7.12
C LEU A 99 -12.81 6.93 7.25
N LYS A 100 -12.85 5.65 7.66
CA LYS A 100 -11.70 4.78 7.87
C LYS A 100 -11.72 3.57 6.93
N LEU A 101 -12.50 3.64 5.85
CA LEU A 101 -12.69 2.53 4.91
C LEU A 101 -11.48 2.34 3.98
N PHE A 102 -10.72 3.40 3.74
CA PHE A 102 -9.59 3.40 2.81
C PHE A 102 -8.27 3.68 3.52
N ALA A 103 -7.25 2.89 3.21
CA ALA A 103 -5.90 3.03 3.69
C ALA A 103 -4.92 3.16 2.53
N ASP A 104 -4.04 4.14 2.61
CA ASP A 104 -3.02 4.40 1.58
C ASP A 104 -1.70 3.69 1.91
N VAL A 105 -1.17 2.97 0.93
CA VAL A 105 0.19 2.42 0.95
C VAL A 105 1.04 3.22 -0.01
N TYR A 106 2.10 3.85 0.49
CA TYR A 106 3.03 4.58 -0.35
C TYR A 106 4.04 3.61 -1.00
N VAL A 107 4.56 3.93 -2.19
CA VAL A 107 5.43 3.02 -2.96
C VAL A 107 6.67 2.56 -2.19
N SER A 108 7.23 3.41 -1.33
CA SER A 108 8.37 3.04 -0.47
C SER A 108 8.01 2.08 0.66
N GLU A 109 6.71 1.87 0.91
CA GLU A 109 6.16 0.99 1.96
C GLU A 109 5.62 -0.33 1.40
N ILE A 110 5.76 -0.59 0.09
CA ILE A 110 5.23 -1.80 -0.54
C ILE A 110 6.23 -2.98 -0.42
N VAL A 111 7.45 -2.81 -0.93
CA VAL A 111 8.46 -3.87 -0.93
C VAL A 111 9.85 -3.28 -0.78
N ASP A 112 10.78 -4.05 -0.24
CA ASP A 112 12.18 -3.65 -0.06
C ASP A 112 12.97 -3.75 -1.36
N ARG A 113 12.37 -3.31 -2.46
CA ARG A 113 12.96 -3.22 -3.79
C ARG A 113 12.54 -1.89 -4.41
N PHE A 114 13.42 -1.26 -5.19
CA PHE A 114 13.07 0.01 -5.83
C PHE A 114 11.96 -0.22 -6.86
N ILE A 115 10.81 0.40 -6.65
CA ILE A 115 9.68 0.32 -7.57
C ILE A 115 9.30 1.73 -8.01
N PRO A 116 9.27 2.02 -9.33
CA PRO A 116 8.89 3.33 -9.83
C PRO A 116 7.43 3.69 -9.54
N SER A 117 6.51 2.71 -9.64
CA SER A 117 5.09 2.94 -9.41
C SER A 117 4.44 1.85 -8.55
N ALA A 118 3.54 2.25 -7.65
CA ALA A 118 2.77 1.32 -6.82
C ALA A 118 2.04 0.23 -7.63
N GLY A 119 1.64 0.57 -8.86
CA GLY A 119 1.08 -0.41 -9.78
C GLY A 119 2.04 -1.59 -10.01
N ASP A 120 3.34 -1.39 -10.17
CA ASP A 120 4.22 -2.49 -10.60
C ASP A 120 4.30 -3.64 -9.58
N ALA A 121 3.98 -3.38 -8.31
CA ALA A 121 3.85 -4.39 -7.26
C ALA A 121 2.43 -4.92 -7.01
N MET A 122 1.38 -4.19 -7.41
CA MET A 122 0.00 -4.49 -7.00
C MET A 122 -0.99 -4.10 -8.11
N ARG A 123 -2.11 -4.81 -8.23
CA ARG A 123 -3.20 -4.49 -9.15
C ARG A 123 -4.51 -4.28 -8.43
N LYS A 124 -5.41 -3.55 -9.10
CA LYS A 124 -6.79 -3.41 -8.66
C LYS A 124 -7.41 -4.80 -8.48
N ARG A 125 -8.18 -4.98 -7.40
CA ARG A 125 -8.77 -6.26 -6.94
C ARG A 125 -7.81 -7.27 -6.32
N ASP A 126 -6.51 -6.99 -6.28
CA ASP A 126 -5.61 -7.84 -5.49
C ASP A 126 -5.99 -7.72 -4.01
N ILE A 127 -5.95 -8.85 -3.29
CA ILE A 127 -6.19 -8.88 -1.84
C ILE A 127 -4.84 -8.86 -1.14
N VAL A 128 -4.73 -7.99 -0.14
CA VAL A 128 -3.46 -7.58 0.44
C VAL A 128 -3.57 -7.61 1.95
N ARG A 129 -2.59 -8.22 2.60
CA ARG A 129 -2.37 -8.11 4.04
C ARG A 129 -1.39 -6.97 4.31
N ALA A 130 -1.81 -5.97 5.06
CA ALA A 130 -0.99 -4.80 5.37
C ALA A 130 -1.11 -4.43 6.84
N LYS A 131 -0.10 -3.76 7.38
CA LYS A 131 -0.09 -3.26 8.76
C LYS A 131 -0.32 -1.76 8.78
N ILE A 132 -1.17 -1.28 9.68
CA ILE A 132 -1.46 0.15 9.84
C ILE A 132 -0.30 0.84 10.56
N ILE A 133 0.22 1.90 9.96
CA ILE A 133 1.31 2.72 10.50
C ILE A 133 0.81 4.06 11.03
N ASN A 134 -0.28 4.59 10.46
CA ASN A 134 -0.85 5.85 10.89
C ASN A 134 -2.37 5.84 10.68
N VAL A 135 -3.10 6.57 11.53
CA VAL A 135 -4.57 6.64 11.51
C VAL A 135 -5.08 8.05 11.17
N ASP A 136 -4.32 9.10 11.48
CA ASP A 136 -4.72 10.51 11.32
C ASP A 136 -3.64 11.30 10.55
N PRO A 137 -3.94 12.14 9.55
CA PRO A 137 -5.27 12.51 9.00
C PRO A 137 -5.95 11.44 8.13
N MET A 138 -5.18 10.48 7.63
CA MET A 138 -5.69 9.38 6.78
C MET A 138 -5.01 8.08 7.20
N LEU A 139 -5.71 6.96 7.03
CA LEU A 139 -5.11 5.66 7.29
C LEU A 139 -3.93 5.43 6.34
N LYS A 140 -2.78 5.11 6.90
CA LYS A 140 -1.61 4.68 6.14
C LYS A 140 -1.25 3.26 6.54
N ALA A 141 -0.92 2.45 5.55
CA ALA A 141 -0.52 1.07 5.75
C ALA A 141 0.85 0.79 5.09
N THR A 142 1.50 -0.26 5.57
CA THR A 142 2.76 -0.79 5.05
C THR A 142 2.64 -2.29 4.84
N THR A 143 3.28 -2.82 3.79
CA THR A 143 3.44 -4.26 3.58
C THR A 143 4.87 -4.72 3.86
N LYS A 144 5.69 -3.84 4.47
CA LYS A 144 7.07 -4.14 4.87
C LYS A 144 7.19 -4.63 6.31
N GLY A 145 8.34 -5.23 6.60
CA GLY A 145 8.79 -5.56 7.94
C GLY A 145 8.34 -6.94 8.46
N ASN A 146 7.32 -7.56 7.87
CA ASN A 146 6.95 -8.94 8.18
C ASN A 146 6.74 -9.73 6.87
N PRO A 147 7.36 -10.92 6.71
CA PRO A 147 7.17 -11.80 5.55
C PRO A 147 5.71 -12.20 5.25
N ASP A 148 4.84 -12.14 6.25
CA ASP A 148 3.42 -12.47 6.12
C ASP A 148 2.61 -11.32 5.51
N LEU A 149 3.18 -10.12 5.37
CA LEU A 149 2.53 -8.97 4.74
C LEU A 149 2.80 -8.95 3.23
N GLY A 150 1.85 -8.42 2.48
CA GLY A 150 1.89 -8.38 1.02
C GLY A 150 0.60 -8.90 0.38
N VAL A 151 0.68 -9.23 -0.90
CA VAL A 151 -0.43 -9.74 -1.70
C VAL A 151 -0.69 -11.19 -1.29
N LEU A 152 -1.94 -11.48 -0.90
CA LEU A 152 -2.45 -12.82 -0.57
C LEU A 152 -3.11 -13.49 -1.77
N TYR A 153 -3.73 -12.69 -2.64
CA TYR A 153 -4.44 -13.16 -3.82
C TYR A 153 -4.30 -12.15 -4.94
N ALA A 154 -4.02 -12.64 -6.14
CA ALA A 154 -3.97 -11.83 -7.34
C ALA A 154 -4.62 -12.58 -8.51
N SER A 155 -5.39 -11.84 -9.29
CA SER A 155 -6.00 -12.34 -10.52
C SER A 155 -5.19 -11.90 -11.74
N CYS A 156 -5.19 -12.74 -12.76
CA CYS A 156 -4.52 -12.46 -14.03
C CYS A 156 -5.26 -11.33 -14.75
N PRO A 157 -4.60 -10.19 -15.07
CA PRO A 157 -5.26 -9.08 -15.76
C PRO A 157 -5.93 -9.45 -17.09
N PRO A 158 -5.31 -10.23 -18.01
CA PRO A 158 -5.92 -10.53 -19.31
C PRO A 158 -7.06 -11.56 -19.25
N CYS A 159 -6.97 -12.61 -18.43
CA CYS A 159 -7.93 -13.73 -18.48
C CYS A 159 -8.76 -13.91 -17.21
N GLY A 160 -8.41 -13.24 -16.11
CA GLY A 160 -9.11 -13.34 -14.82
C GLY A 160 -8.78 -14.58 -14.00
N GLU A 161 -7.95 -15.50 -14.49
CA GLU A 161 -7.54 -16.70 -13.77
C GLU A 161 -6.66 -16.38 -12.56
N ASP A 162 -6.68 -17.21 -11.54
CA ASP A 162 -5.84 -17.04 -10.36
C ASP A 162 -4.35 -17.21 -10.72
N LEU A 163 -3.52 -16.27 -10.26
CA LEU A 163 -2.09 -16.34 -10.47
C LEU A 163 -1.43 -17.29 -9.48
N ILE A 164 -0.41 -18.01 -9.94
CA ILE A 164 0.42 -18.89 -9.11
C ILE A 164 1.82 -18.29 -8.96
N ALA A 165 2.46 -18.56 -7.81
CA ALA A 165 3.83 -18.14 -7.58
C ALA A 165 4.79 -18.99 -8.43
N SER A 166 5.75 -18.34 -9.10
CA SER A 166 6.72 -19.00 -9.98
C SER A 166 8.04 -18.22 -9.97
N ASP A 167 9.17 -18.94 -10.05
CA ASP A 167 10.53 -18.36 -10.19
C ASP A 167 11.11 -18.66 -11.59
N THR A 168 10.26 -19.03 -12.54
CA THR A 168 10.70 -19.49 -13.88
C THR A 168 11.46 -18.39 -14.63
N THR A 169 11.07 -17.14 -14.44
CA THR A 169 11.72 -15.98 -15.03
C THR A 169 12.28 -15.07 -13.95
N PRO A 170 13.54 -14.62 -14.06
CA PRO A 170 14.11 -13.72 -13.08
C PRO A 170 13.25 -12.46 -12.97
N ASP A 171 13.06 -11.99 -11.73
CA ASP A 171 12.27 -10.80 -11.38
C ASP A 171 10.75 -10.89 -11.50
N PHE A 172 10.20 -11.92 -12.16
CA PHE A 172 8.77 -12.16 -12.22
C PHE A 172 8.41 -13.31 -11.31
N ASN A 173 7.66 -13.01 -10.25
CA ASN A 173 7.33 -13.97 -9.19
C ASN A 173 5.93 -14.59 -9.32
N VAL A 174 5.15 -14.15 -10.31
CA VAL A 174 3.82 -14.73 -10.60
C VAL A 174 3.67 -15.07 -12.07
N GLU A 175 2.97 -16.18 -12.32
CA GLU A 175 2.58 -16.61 -13.65
C GLU A 175 1.10 -17.03 -13.69
N CYS A 176 0.52 -16.96 -14.88
CA CYS A 176 -0.82 -17.47 -15.12
C CYS A 176 -0.75 -18.90 -15.66
N PRO A 177 -1.54 -19.85 -15.12
CA PRO A 177 -1.58 -21.22 -15.65
C PRO A 177 -2.31 -21.32 -17.00
N ARG A 178 -3.11 -20.30 -17.37
CA ARG A 178 -3.98 -20.32 -18.55
C ARG A 178 -3.43 -19.54 -19.75
N CYS A 179 -2.72 -18.44 -19.51
CA CYS A 179 -2.16 -17.59 -20.56
C CYS A 179 -0.67 -17.32 -20.32
N ASP A 180 -0.02 -16.62 -21.23
CA ASP A 180 1.41 -16.28 -21.16
C ASP A 180 1.74 -15.14 -20.18
N TYR A 181 0.78 -14.71 -19.36
CA TYR A 181 0.98 -13.64 -18.41
C TYR A 181 1.99 -14.01 -17.32
N ARG A 182 3.08 -13.26 -17.27
CA ARG A 182 4.02 -13.19 -16.14
C ARG A 182 4.03 -11.79 -15.57
N GLY A 183 4.41 -11.66 -14.30
CA GLY A 183 4.40 -10.37 -13.64
C GLY A 183 5.16 -10.39 -12.32
N PHE A 184 5.32 -9.19 -11.76
CA PHE A 184 5.77 -9.03 -10.38
C PHE A 184 4.58 -8.61 -9.50
N ARG A 185 4.49 -9.19 -8.32
CA ARG A 185 3.63 -8.75 -7.22
C ARG A 185 4.42 -8.72 -5.92
N SER A 186 4.09 -7.82 -4.98
CA SER A 186 4.70 -7.88 -3.64
C SER A 186 4.07 -9.02 -2.83
N LEU A 187 4.55 -10.25 -3.01
CA LEU A 187 3.92 -11.45 -2.47
C LEU A 187 4.08 -11.57 -0.95
N SER A 188 3.03 -12.00 -0.27
CA SER A 188 3.08 -12.50 1.11
C SER A 188 3.39 -14.01 1.11
N ASN A 189 3.93 -14.52 2.22
CA ASN A 189 3.99 -15.96 2.48
C ASN A 189 2.61 -16.66 2.41
N GLY A 190 1.53 -15.93 2.68
CA GLY A 190 0.15 -16.43 2.56
C GLY A 190 -0.41 -16.46 1.13
N PHE A 191 0.39 -16.16 0.10
CA PHE A 191 -0.10 -16.09 -1.27
C PHE A 191 -0.67 -17.44 -1.74
N GLY A 192 -1.94 -17.43 -2.16
CA GLY A 192 -2.68 -18.64 -2.57
C GLY A 192 -3.25 -19.48 -1.41
N HIS A 193 -2.93 -19.14 -0.16
CA HIS A 193 -3.45 -19.83 1.04
C HIS A 193 -4.51 -19.01 1.78
N GLY A 194 -4.60 -17.70 1.53
CA GLY A 194 -5.64 -16.84 2.06
C GLY A 194 -5.36 -16.39 3.50
N PHE A 195 -6.22 -16.76 4.44
CA PHE A 195 -6.12 -16.32 5.84
C PHE A 195 -5.07 -17.12 6.63
N GLU A 196 -5.03 -18.44 6.45
CA GLU A 196 -4.11 -19.33 7.14
C GLU A 196 -2.79 -19.44 6.38
N ILE A 197 -1.69 -19.02 7.02
CA ILE A 197 -0.36 -19.13 6.43
C ILE A 197 0.28 -20.45 6.88
N PRO A 198 0.66 -21.35 5.95
CA PRO A 198 1.39 -22.55 6.30
C PRO A 198 2.75 -22.20 6.90
N LYS A 199 3.14 -22.85 8.01
CA LYS A 199 4.40 -22.57 8.74
C LYS A 199 5.70 -22.84 7.95
N GLY A 200 5.61 -23.24 6.68
CA GLY A 200 6.74 -23.53 5.80
C GLY A 200 6.74 -22.77 4.46
N SER A 201 5.80 -21.85 4.24
CA SER A 201 5.78 -21.03 3.04
C SER A 201 6.86 -19.94 3.12
N ASP A 202 7.82 -19.97 2.19
CA ASP A 202 8.92 -19.00 2.09
C ASP A 202 8.91 -18.33 0.71
N ILE A 203 7.72 -17.83 0.33
CA ILE A 203 7.46 -17.19 -0.95
C ILE A 203 8.13 -15.81 -1.00
N GLN A 204 8.38 -15.20 0.16
CA GLN A 204 8.98 -13.86 0.26
C GLN A 204 10.37 -13.75 -0.38
N LYS A 205 11.12 -14.86 -0.48
CA LYS A 205 12.39 -14.92 -1.24
C LYS A 205 12.23 -14.52 -2.71
N LEU A 206 11.08 -14.81 -3.32
CA LEU A 206 10.78 -14.46 -4.71
C LEU A 206 10.64 -12.95 -4.93
N ASN A 207 10.44 -12.17 -3.86
CA ASN A 207 10.40 -10.71 -3.96
C ASN A 207 11.79 -10.08 -4.15
N ARG A 208 12.87 -10.85 -3.93
CA ARG A 208 14.29 -10.42 -4.09
C ARG A 208 14.57 -9.05 -3.44
N PRO A 209 14.39 -8.93 -2.11
CA PRO A 209 14.58 -7.66 -1.42
C PRO A 209 16.03 -7.17 -1.55
N GLY A 210 16.21 -5.89 -1.85
CA GLY A 210 17.49 -5.22 -2.00
C GLY A 210 18.17 -5.38 -3.38
N GLU A 211 17.67 -6.29 -4.22
CA GLU A 211 18.27 -6.54 -5.53
C GLU A 211 17.80 -5.54 -6.60
N ARG A 212 18.72 -5.19 -7.53
CA ARG A 212 18.37 -4.38 -8.70
C ARG A 212 17.60 -5.22 -9.72
N TRP A 213 16.77 -4.57 -10.52
CA TRP A 213 16.07 -5.20 -11.63
C TRP A 213 17.05 -5.60 -12.74
N SER A 214 16.78 -6.72 -13.40
CA SER A 214 17.40 -7.03 -14.68
C SER A 214 17.00 -5.99 -15.73
N GLY A 215 17.82 -5.79 -16.76
CA GLY A 215 17.54 -4.81 -17.81
C GLY A 215 16.22 -5.08 -18.56
N GLU A 216 15.84 -6.35 -18.70
CA GLU A 216 14.56 -6.75 -19.30
C GLU A 216 13.37 -6.35 -18.42
N ALA A 217 13.46 -6.58 -17.11
CA ALA A 217 12.40 -6.22 -16.17
C ALA A 217 12.31 -4.70 -15.96
N GLU A 218 13.46 -4.00 -15.91
CA GLU A 218 13.50 -2.55 -15.73
C GLU A 218 12.83 -1.79 -16.88
N ALA A 219 12.93 -2.30 -18.12
CA ALA A 219 12.26 -1.74 -19.29
C ALA A 219 10.72 -1.83 -19.20
N MET A 220 10.17 -2.71 -18.35
CA MET A 220 8.73 -2.91 -18.20
C MET A 220 8.12 -2.11 -17.05
N LEU A 221 8.93 -1.49 -16.19
CA LEU A 221 8.47 -0.71 -15.05
C LEU A 221 7.96 0.68 -15.46
N GLY A 222 7.02 1.22 -14.68
CA GLY A 222 6.38 2.51 -14.96
C GLY A 222 7.21 3.70 -14.49
N HIS A 223 8.25 4.10 -15.23
CA HIS A 223 9.20 5.15 -14.82
C HIS A 223 8.66 6.60 -14.90
N ASP A 224 7.70 6.90 -15.78
CA ASP A 224 7.26 8.28 -16.08
C ASP A 224 5.77 8.50 -15.81
N GLY A 225 5.43 8.69 -14.53
CA GLY A 225 4.09 8.99 -14.00
C GLY A 225 3.08 9.74 -14.89
N ALA A 226 2.41 9.03 -15.80
CA ALA A 226 1.08 9.37 -16.32
C ALA A 226 0.60 8.26 -17.25
N ARG A 227 -0.51 7.61 -16.88
CA ARG A 227 -1.16 6.57 -17.69
C ARG A 227 -2.10 7.25 -18.73
N PRO A 228 -2.35 6.62 -19.89
CA PRO A 228 -3.70 6.05 -20.03
C PRO A 228 -3.74 4.57 -19.70
N TYR A 229 -2.57 3.91 -19.76
CA TYR A 229 -2.44 2.49 -19.54
C TYR A 229 -1.47 2.26 -18.40
N LEU A 230 -1.94 1.54 -17.41
CA LEU A 230 -1.07 0.96 -16.42
C LEU A 230 0.14 0.28 -17.12
N SER A 231 1.37 0.38 -16.55
CA SER A 231 2.66 -0.17 -17.01
C SER A 231 2.46 -1.24 -18.06
N PRO A 232 3.00 -1.17 -19.27
CA PRO A 232 2.44 -1.79 -20.49
C PRO A 232 1.72 -3.16 -20.38
N VAL A 233 2.21 -4.07 -19.53
CA VAL A 233 1.66 -5.41 -19.20
C VAL A 233 0.48 -5.39 -18.21
N ALA A 234 0.17 -4.25 -17.63
CA ALA A 234 -0.77 -4.02 -16.53
C ALA A 234 -2.12 -3.47 -16.99
N ASP A 235 -2.20 -3.03 -18.25
CA ASP A 235 -3.47 -2.87 -18.93
C ASP A 235 -4.06 -4.25 -19.19
N HIS A 236 -5.22 -4.52 -18.60
CA HIS A 236 -5.93 -5.79 -18.74
C HIS A 236 -6.26 -6.14 -20.20
N ARG A 237 -6.15 -5.17 -21.13
CA ARG A 237 -6.36 -5.35 -22.58
C ARG A 237 -5.10 -5.75 -23.33
N ARG A 238 -3.93 -5.64 -22.72
CA ARG A 238 -2.62 -5.77 -23.37
C ARG A 238 -1.82 -6.84 -22.63
N GLY A 239 -1.96 -8.08 -23.10
CA GLY A 239 -1.08 -9.19 -22.70
C GLY A 239 0.35 -9.00 -23.22
N TRP A 240 1.19 -10.01 -23.04
CA TRP A 240 2.62 -9.98 -23.44
C TRP A 240 2.85 -9.88 -24.95
N THR A 241 1.86 -10.28 -25.74
CA THR A 241 1.87 -10.21 -27.21
C THR A 241 1.60 -8.81 -27.77
N HIS A 242 1.22 -7.83 -26.94
CA HIS A 242 0.91 -6.48 -27.43
C HIS A 242 2.15 -5.58 -27.42
N GLU A 243 2.81 -5.44 -28.57
CA GLU A 243 3.86 -4.41 -28.75
C GLU A 243 3.27 -2.99 -28.66
N ILE A 244 3.90 -2.12 -27.88
CA ILE A 244 3.51 -0.71 -27.81
C ILE A 244 3.82 -0.08 -29.19
N PRO A 245 2.85 0.52 -29.88
CA PRO A 245 3.13 1.17 -31.15
C PRO A 245 4.13 2.32 -30.94
N GLU A 246 5.07 2.49 -31.87
CA GLU A 246 6.12 3.53 -31.85
C GLU A 246 5.57 4.93 -31.52
N SER A 247 4.36 5.25 -32.00
CA SER A 247 3.68 6.53 -31.75
C SER A 247 3.20 6.72 -30.30
N ALA A 248 2.99 5.62 -29.56
CA ALA A 248 2.57 5.63 -28.16
C ALA A 248 3.72 5.41 -27.17
N LYS A 249 4.88 4.92 -27.64
CA LYS A 249 6.13 4.92 -26.86
C LYS A 249 6.52 6.37 -26.63
N ARG A 250 6.22 6.90 -25.44
CA ARG A 250 6.70 8.24 -25.07
C ARG A 250 8.22 8.21 -25.07
N THR A 251 8.83 9.12 -25.81
CA THR A 251 10.22 9.52 -25.57
C THR A 251 10.28 10.08 -24.15
N PRO A 252 11.29 9.73 -23.32
CA PRO A 252 11.41 10.22 -21.95
C PRO A 252 11.19 11.73 -21.93
N SER A 253 10.25 12.19 -21.10
CA SER A 253 9.90 13.59 -21.13
C SER A 253 11.10 14.42 -20.64
N SER A 254 11.65 15.26 -21.50
CA SER A 254 12.64 16.30 -21.14
C SER A 254 12.07 17.37 -20.17
N ARG A 255 10.90 17.15 -19.59
CA ARG A 255 10.12 18.16 -18.86
C ARG A 255 10.56 18.37 -17.40
N GLY A 256 11.65 17.74 -16.98
CA GLY A 256 12.40 18.12 -15.77
C GLY A 256 13.42 19.25 -15.97
N ARG A 257 13.60 19.78 -17.19
CA ARG A 257 14.60 20.84 -17.46
C ARG A 257 13.96 22.21 -17.63
N GLY A 258 13.44 22.75 -16.53
CA GLY A 258 13.21 24.19 -16.41
C GLY A 258 14.53 24.94 -16.60
N GLY A 259 14.56 25.87 -17.57
CA GLY A 259 15.63 26.86 -17.73
C GLY A 259 16.68 26.55 -18.80
N GLY A 260 16.34 26.85 -20.06
CA GLY A 260 17.18 27.61 -21.01
C GLY A 260 18.71 27.44 -21.02
N ARG A 261 19.27 26.25 -20.81
CA ARG A 261 20.68 25.99 -21.10
C ARG A 261 20.80 25.37 -22.50
N PRO A 262 21.41 26.07 -23.48
CA PRO A 262 21.69 25.46 -24.77
C PRO A 262 22.49 24.17 -24.56
N GLN A 263 22.15 23.15 -25.32
CA GLN A 263 22.87 21.87 -25.34
C GLN A 263 24.35 22.18 -25.61
N ARG A 264 25.25 21.81 -24.69
CA ARG A 264 26.69 22.09 -24.85
C ARG A 264 27.17 21.40 -26.11
N GLU A 265 27.70 22.18 -27.06
CA GLU A 265 28.32 21.63 -28.27
C GLU A 265 29.47 20.70 -27.89
N MET A 266 29.43 19.48 -28.42
CA MET A 266 30.44 18.46 -28.15
C MET A 266 31.60 18.64 -29.14
N HIS A 267 32.76 19.02 -28.63
CA HIS A 267 33.97 19.21 -29.45
C HIS A 267 34.79 17.91 -29.51
N PRO A 268 35.37 17.56 -30.68
CA PRO A 268 36.28 16.43 -30.79
C PRO A 268 37.58 16.71 -30.02
N ALA A 269 37.99 15.76 -29.19
CA ALA A 269 39.25 15.80 -28.45
C ALA A 269 39.95 14.44 -28.55
N LYS A 270 41.27 14.45 -28.43
CA LYS A 270 42.08 13.23 -28.32
C LYS A 270 42.56 13.12 -26.88
N CYS A 271 42.25 12.02 -26.21
CA CYS A 271 42.71 11.79 -24.85
C CYS A 271 44.25 11.77 -24.84
N THR A 272 44.88 12.59 -24.00
CA THR A 272 46.35 12.69 -23.89
C THR A 272 46.97 11.47 -23.23
N LEU A 273 46.22 10.73 -22.42
CA LEU A 273 46.70 9.53 -21.72
C LEU A 273 46.64 8.26 -22.57
N CYS A 274 45.55 8.05 -23.31
CA CYS A 274 45.34 6.80 -24.06
C CYS A 274 45.24 7.00 -25.59
N GLY A 275 45.31 8.23 -26.10
CA GLY A 275 45.30 8.53 -27.53
C GLY A 275 43.96 8.29 -28.25
N THR A 276 42.91 7.85 -27.55
CA THR A 276 41.61 7.54 -28.13
C THR A 276 40.84 8.82 -28.46
N GLN A 277 40.14 8.85 -29.60
CA GLN A 277 39.28 9.97 -29.97
C GLN A 277 38.00 9.96 -29.14
N THR A 278 37.70 11.08 -28.48
CA THR A 278 36.52 11.27 -27.63
C THR A 278 35.87 12.62 -27.92
N LYS A 279 34.68 12.84 -27.37
CA LYS A 279 33.96 14.12 -27.50
C LYS A 279 33.78 14.74 -26.12
N VAL A 280 34.10 16.03 -25.98
CA VAL A 280 34.03 16.77 -24.71
C VAL A 280 33.11 17.99 -24.81
N PRO A 281 32.37 18.35 -23.76
CA PRO A 281 31.37 19.43 -23.79
C PRO A 281 31.96 20.85 -23.64
N PHE A 282 33.27 21.01 -23.88
CA PHE A 282 34.00 22.28 -23.82
C PHE A 282 35.10 22.29 -24.90
N LYS A 283 35.44 23.45 -25.46
CA LYS A 283 36.45 23.54 -26.52
C LYS A 283 37.84 23.23 -25.95
N PRO A 284 38.51 22.14 -26.35
CA PRO A 284 39.80 21.76 -25.79
C PRO A 284 40.87 22.79 -26.19
N THR A 285 41.44 23.49 -25.20
CA THR A 285 42.63 24.34 -25.40
C THR A 285 43.89 23.52 -25.14
N PRO A 286 44.87 23.52 -26.07
CA PRO A 286 46.11 22.78 -25.87
C PRO A 286 46.91 23.39 -24.71
N GLY A 287 47.31 22.56 -23.73
CA GLY A 287 48.30 22.93 -22.72
C GLY A 287 47.80 23.16 -21.28
N LYS A 288 46.60 22.74 -20.90
CA LYS A 288 46.26 22.56 -19.47
C LYS A 288 45.94 21.08 -19.19
N PRO A 289 46.54 20.49 -18.13
CA PRO A 289 46.38 19.08 -17.80
C PRO A 289 44.94 18.72 -17.48
#